data_AF-A0A7C6J911-F1
#
_entry.id   AF-A0A7C6J911-F1
#
_cell.length_a   1.000
_cell.length_b   1.000
_cell.length_c   1.000
_cell.angle_alpha   90.00
_cell.angle_beta   90.00
_cell.angle_gamma   90.00
#
_symmetry.space_group_name_H-M   'P 1'
#
loop_
_entity.id
_entity.type
_entity.pdbx_description
1 polymer ?
#
loop_
_entity_poly.entity_id
_entity_poly.type
_entity_poly.pdbx_seq_one_letter_code
_entity_poly.pdbx_strand_id
1 'polypeptide(L)'
;FKNDETEANKEDDDRGVLEKHFDELRLILENADKLVLGRKPPDLVNVLTRMAMASPAVCALRLFGPELPDSPVLAVRLAKTLLDRFNLQEATSIVELSYGSHASHWKNVLRYCVDGNLQAVLDEYAHVLIDDNGLAYVSREKGAKTLCEKMCASCKTHTASYNVDTFRKFRDRIMKGEKLRTGSEKGELRFIRMRSGYAAGFYDTRGEGKSLQRKENLRLAFNSPFRPFVLATTSIGQEGLDFHYYCRKIAHWNLPSNPVALEQREGRINRYKCLAIRQNIAKKYGSRKFDKDIWREMFEFANKEEKRDMCPELVPYWCLPDHDKMIKIERIVPMYPLSKDQVKYERLIKILSLYRLTLGQARQEELLEYVLQSHLDEDQIKKLFINLSPYFKEQACLGRSKLVNHYLKEEY
;
A
#
# COMPACT_ATOMS: atom_id res chain seq x y z
N PHE A 1 -28.68 5.27 15.58
CA PHE A 1 -28.72 3.88 16.09
C PHE A 1 -29.67 3.09 15.20
N LYS A 2 -29.14 2.51 14.10
CA LYS A 2 -29.79 1.57 13.16
C LYS A 2 -28.90 1.25 11.93
N ASN A 3 -27.58 1.41 12.06
CA ASN A 3 -26.64 1.09 10.98
C ASN A 3 -25.81 -0.17 11.25
N ASP A 4 -25.75 -0.66 12.50
CA ASP A 4 -25.03 -1.90 12.83
C ASP A 4 -25.83 -3.17 12.47
N GLU A 5 -27.17 -3.08 12.38
CA GLU A 5 -28.04 -4.21 12.04
C GLU A 5 -27.91 -4.67 10.56
N THR A 6 -27.48 -3.79 9.64
CA THR A 6 -27.39 -4.15 8.20
C THR A 6 -26.06 -4.76 7.79
N GLU A 7 -24.98 -4.53 8.55
CA GLU A 7 -23.73 -5.29 8.41
C GLU A 7 -23.82 -6.62 9.15
N ALA A 8 -24.43 -6.65 10.35
CA ALA A 8 -24.68 -7.88 11.09
C ALA A 8 -25.62 -8.85 10.35
N ASN A 9 -26.74 -8.36 9.77
CA ASN A 9 -27.67 -9.23 9.02
C ASN A 9 -27.07 -9.77 7.71
N LYS A 10 -26.11 -9.07 7.09
CA LYS A 10 -25.40 -9.60 5.92
C LYS A 10 -24.36 -10.64 6.31
N GLU A 11 -23.64 -10.44 7.42
CA GLU A 11 -22.72 -11.44 7.94
C GLU A 11 -23.44 -12.73 8.39
N ASP A 12 -24.66 -12.63 8.93
CA ASP A 12 -25.48 -13.79 9.33
C ASP A 12 -26.04 -14.57 8.12
N ASP A 13 -26.51 -13.87 7.08
CA ASP A 13 -27.01 -14.51 5.85
C ASP A 13 -25.88 -15.19 5.06
N ASP A 14 -24.72 -14.54 4.96
CA ASP A 14 -23.52 -15.10 4.31
C ASP A 14 -22.91 -16.28 5.09
N ARG A 15 -22.97 -16.27 6.43
CA ARG A 15 -22.61 -17.45 7.25
C ARG A 15 -23.53 -18.61 6.93
N GLY A 16 -24.84 -18.36 6.82
CA GLY A 16 -25.81 -19.39 6.44
C GLY A 16 -25.58 -19.97 5.05
N VAL A 17 -25.15 -19.18 4.07
CA VAL A 17 -24.85 -19.69 2.71
C VAL A 17 -23.57 -20.52 2.70
N LEU A 18 -22.51 -20.06 3.37
CA LEU A 18 -21.25 -20.78 3.43
C LEU A 18 -21.39 -22.08 4.22
N GLU A 19 -22.15 -22.07 5.32
CA GLU A 19 -22.47 -23.25 6.12
C GLU A 19 -23.24 -24.28 5.29
N LYS A 20 -24.23 -23.87 4.50
CA LYS A 20 -24.92 -24.76 3.54
C LYS A 20 -23.97 -25.42 2.55
N HIS A 21 -23.00 -24.68 2.02
CA HIS A 21 -22.00 -25.27 1.12
C HIS A 21 -21.08 -26.26 1.84
N PHE A 22 -20.72 -26.00 3.10
CA PHE A 22 -19.95 -26.94 3.90
C PHE A 22 -20.75 -28.20 4.25
N ASP A 23 -22.03 -28.05 4.56
CA ASP A 23 -22.92 -29.18 4.83
C ASP A 23 -23.14 -30.03 3.58
N GLU A 24 -23.31 -29.39 2.42
CA GLU A 24 -23.37 -30.10 1.13
C GLU A 24 -22.06 -30.84 0.83
N LEU A 25 -20.90 -30.20 1.08
CA LEU A 25 -19.59 -30.86 0.94
C LEU A 25 -19.41 -32.04 1.89
N ARG A 26 -19.89 -31.93 3.14
CA ARG A 26 -19.88 -33.05 4.10
C ARG A 26 -20.79 -34.18 3.63
N LEU A 27 -22.00 -33.87 3.17
CA LEU A 27 -22.94 -34.85 2.63
C LEU A 27 -22.36 -35.59 1.41
N ILE A 28 -21.66 -34.87 0.54
CA ILE A 28 -20.95 -35.45 -0.62
C ILE A 28 -19.80 -36.35 -0.16
N LEU A 29 -19.04 -35.94 0.86
CA LEU A 29 -17.94 -36.73 1.41
C LEU A 29 -18.44 -38.02 2.06
N GLU A 30 -19.52 -37.96 2.84
CA GLU A 30 -20.14 -39.11 3.50
C GLU A 30 -20.80 -40.08 2.50
N ASN A 31 -21.30 -39.57 1.38
CA ASN A 31 -21.93 -40.37 0.33
C ASN A 31 -21.06 -40.50 -0.94
N ALA A 32 -19.74 -40.41 -0.81
CA ALA A 32 -18.82 -40.37 -1.94
C ALA A 32 -19.00 -41.55 -2.90
N ASP A 33 -19.29 -42.75 -2.36
CA ASP A 33 -19.50 -43.98 -3.13
C ASP A 33 -20.78 -43.98 -3.99
N LYS A 34 -21.72 -43.07 -3.68
CA LYS A 34 -23.00 -42.92 -4.38
C LYS A 34 -23.06 -41.67 -5.25
N LEU A 35 -21.94 -40.95 -5.39
CA LEU A 35 -21.90 -39.68 -6.09
C LEU A 35 -22.06 -39.89 -7.61
N VAL A 36 -23.23 -39.56 -8.14
CA VAL A 36 -23.46 -39.53 -9.59
C VAL A 36 -23.13 -38.13 -10.10
N LEU A 37 -21.96 -37.98 -10.70
CA LEU A 37 -21.58 -36.74 -11.38
C LEU A 37 -22.38 -36.59 -12.69
N GLY A 38 -22.82 -35.36 -12.97
CA GLY A 38 -23.51 -35.03 -14.22
C GLY A 38 -22.60 -35.09 -15.46
N ARG A 39 -23.15 -34.68 -16.61
CA ARG A 39 -22.40 -34.62 -17.88
C ARG A 39 -21.18 -33.69 -17.74
N LYS A 40 -20.02 -34.18 -18.15
CA LYS A 40 -18.76 -33.42 -18.17
C LYS A 40 -18.93 -32.11 -18.97
N PRO A 41 -18.70 -30.94 -18.34
CA PRO A 41 -18.72 -29.67 -19.05
C PRO A 41 -17.59 -29.58 -20.10
N PRO A 42 -17.82 -28.96 -21.27
CA PRO A 42 -16.80 -28.83 -22.31
C PRO A 42 -15.63 -27.92 -21.89
N ASP A 43 -15.86 -26.97 -20.97
CA ASP A 43 -14.87 -26.03 -20.46
C ASP A 43 -14.19 -26.49 -19.16
N LEU A 44 -14.45 -27.74 -18.71
CA LEU A 44 -13.98 -28.25 -17.42
C LEU A 44 -12.46 -28.09 -17.23
N VAL A 45 -11.67 -28.49 -18.24
CA VAL A 45 -10.20 -28.41 -18.18
C VAL A 45 -9.75 -26.96 -18.01
N ASN A 46 -10.35 -26.03 -18.75
CA ASN A 46 -10.01 -24.61 -18.68
C ASN A 46 -10.35 -24.02 -17.31
N VAL A 47 -11.53 -24.35 -16.76
CA VAL A 47 -11.96 -23.88 -15.44
C VAL A 47 -11.03 -24.43 -14.35
N LEU A 48 -10.77 -25.73 -14.34
CA LEU A 48 -9.88 -26.35 -13.36
C LEU A 48 -8.46 -25.79 -13.45
N THR A 49 -7.95 -25.56 -14.66
CA THR A 49 -6.64 -24.94 -14.87
C THR A 49 -6.60 -23.52 -14.28
N ARG A 50 -7.62 -22.69 -14.55
CA ARG A 50 -7.70 -21.33 -13.98
C ARG A 50 -7.84 -21.36 -12.45
N MET A 51 -8.64 -22.27 -11.91
CA MET A 51 -8.76 -22.45 -10.46
C MET A 51 -7.43 -22.86 -9.84
N ALA A 52 -6.74 -23.82 -10.45
CA ALA A 52 -5.42 -24.25 -10.00
C ALA A 52 -4.40 -23.11 -10.10
N MET A 53 -4.45 -22.25 -11.11
CA MET A 53 -3.51 -21.15 -11.26
C MET A 53 -3.76 -20.02 -10.25
N ALA A 54 -4.99 -19.52 -10.13
CA ALA A 54 -5.25 -18.27 -9.44
C ALA A 54 -6.57 -18.21 -8.64
N SER A 55 -7.17 -19.35 -8.27
CA SER A 55 -8.27 -19.31 -7.30
C SER A 55 -7.77 -18.72 -5.98
N PRO A 56 -8.48 -17.74 -5.37
CA PRO A 56 -8.08 -17.15 -4.09
C PRO A 56 -7.81 -18.18 -2.99
N ALA A 57 -8.59 -19.26 -2.93
CA ALA A 57 -8.41 -20.33 -1.95
C ALA A 57 -7.15 -21.17 -2.23
N VAL A 58 -6.89 -21.50 -3.49
CA VAL A 58 -5.69 -22.26 -3.88
C VAL A 58 -4.42 -21.43 -3.64
N CYS A 59 -4.46 -20.14 -4.00
CA CYS A 59 -3.35 -19.24 -3.75
C CYS A 59 -3.07 -19.06 -2.25
N ALA A 60 -4.12 -18.87 -1.45
CA ALA A 60 -3.99 -18.79 -0.01
C ALA A 60 -3.46 -20.09 0.62
N LEU A 61 -3.90 -21.26 0.14
CA LEU A 61 -3.41 -22.56 0.60
C LEU A 61 -1.92 -22.75 0.30
N ARG A 62 -1.48 -22.37 -0.90
CA ARG A 62 -0.04 -22.39 -1.26
C ARG A 62 0.77 -21.44 -0.39
N LEU A 63 0.24 -20.25 -0.14
CA LEU A 63 0.88 -19.24 0.69
C LEU A 63 1.12 -19.73 2.13
N PHE A 64 0.10 -20.31 2.77
CA PHE A 64 0.24 -20.83 4.14
C PHE A 64 0.99 -22.17 4.19
N GLY A 65 0.99 -22.91 3.08
CA GLY A 65 1.60 -24.24 2.97
C GLY A 65 0.59 -25.33 3.33
N PRO A 66 0.37 -26.34 2.47
CA PRO A 66 -0.64 -27.37 2.69
C PRO A 66 -0.30 -28.35 3.82
N GLU A 67 0.95 -28.36 4.28
CA GLU A 67 1.46 -29.24 5.33
C GLU A 67 0.96 -28.85 6.73
N LEU A 68 0.53 -27.60 6.92
CA LEU A 68 0.07 -27.13 8.23
C LEU A 68 -1.40 -27.55 8.47
N PRO A 69 -1.74 -28.10 9.65
CA PRO A 69 -3.11 -28.51 9.97
C PRO A 69 -4.15 -27.40 9.82
N ASP A 70 -3.79 -26.17 10.21
CA ASP A 70 -4.70 -25.02 10.17
C ASP A 70 -4.76 -24.34 8.78
N SER A 71 -3.93 -24.74 7.82
CA SER A 71 -3.81 -24.07 6.52
C SER A 71 -5.11 -24.04 5.71
N PRO A 72 -5.92 -25.12 5.62
CA PRO A 72 -7.18 -25.07 4.91
C PRO A 72 -8.15 -24.03 5.51
N VAL A 73 -8.21 -23.92 6.84
CA VAL A 73 -9.08 -22.97 7.54
C VAL A 73 -8.63 -21.53 7.26
N LEU A 74 -7.33 -21.26 7.34
CA LEU A 74 -6.75 -19.96 7.02
C LEU A 74 -6.96 -19.59 5.54
N ALA A 75 -6.84 -20.56 4.64
CA ALA A 75 -7.05 -20.38 3.22
C ALA A 75 -8.50 -19.99 2.89
N VAL A 76 -9.49 -20.68 3.48
CA VAL A 76 -10.91 -20.32 3.34
C VAL A 76 -11.16 -18.92 3.87
N ARG A 77 -10.62 -18.57 5.05
CA ARG A 77 -10.81 -17.26 5.67
C ARG A 77 -10.29 -16.12 4.77
N LEU A 78 -9.07 -16.26 4.24
CA LEU A 78 -8.50 -15.28 3.33
C LEU A 78 -9.27 -15.22 2.00
N ALA A 79 -9.63 -16.38 1.44
CA ALA A 79 -10.36 -16.47 0.18
C ALA A 79 -11.75 -15.83 0.27
N LYS A 80 -12.48 -16.07 1.36
CA LYS A 80 -13.78 -15.43 1.63
C LYS A 80 -13.62 -13.91 1.71
N THR A 81 -12.63 -13.43 2.44
CA THR A 81 -12.34 -11.99 2.54
C THR A 81 -12.04 -11.37 1.16
N LEU A 82 -11.31 -12.07 0.29
CA LEU A 82 -11.05 -11.61 -1.08
C LEU A 82 -12.32 -11.65 -1.95
N LEU A 83 -13.12 -12.71 -1.83
CA LEU A 83 -14.38 -12.86 -2.56
C LEU A 83 -15.39 -11.77 -2.18
N ASP A 84 -15.50 -11.43 -0.90
CA ASP A 84 -16.37 -10.37 -0.42
C ASP A 84 -16.01 -9.02 -1.05
N ARG A 85 -14.71 -8.78 -1.30
CA ARG A 85 -14.28 -7.60 -2.06
C ARG A 85 -14.62 -7.67 -3.54
N PHE A 86 -14.52 -8.83 -4.17
CA PHE A 86 -14.94 -9.00 -5.57
C PHE A 86 -16.46 -8.87 -5.77
N ASN A 87 -17.23 -9.03 -4.70
CA ASN A 87 -18.68 -8.86 -4.69
C ASN A 87 -19.13 -7.42 -4.35
N LEU A 88 -18.19 -6.50 -4.10
CA LEU A 88 -18.50 -5.07 -4.01
C LEU A 88 -18.95 -4.56 -5.38
N GLN A 89 -19.92 -3.64 -5.40
CA GLN A 89 -20.50 -3.12 -6.64
C GLN A 89 -19.44 -2.53 -7.58
N GLU A 90 -18.46 -1.82 -7.02
CA GLU A 90 -17.35 -1.25 -7.79
C GLU A 90 -16.44 -2.35 -8.37
N ALA A 91 -16.17 -3.41 -7.60
CA ALA A 91 -15.32 -4.51 -8.05
C ALA A 91 -16.00 -5.35 -9.12
N THR A 92 -17.28 -5.66 -8.95
CA THR A 92 -18.11 -6.32 -9.98
C THR A 92 -18.10 -5.53 -11.27
N SER A 93 -18.33 -4.21 -11.18
CA SER A 93 -18.31 -3.33 -12.36
C SER A 93 -16.96 -3.36 -13.08
N ILE A 94 -15.85 -3.38 -12.35
CA ILE A 94 -14.50 -3.45 -12.95
C ILE A 94 -14.26 -4.78 -13.66
N VAL A 95 -14.65 -5.88 -13.03
CA VAL A 95 -14.50 -7.22 -13.59
C VAL A 95 -15.36 -7.38 -14.85
N GLU A 96 -16.61 -6.92 -14.81
CA GLU A 96 -17.50 -6.92 -15.97
C GLU A 96 -17.00 -6.02 -17.10
N LEU A 97 -16.45 -4.84 -16.80
CA LEU A 97 -15.84 -3.97 -17.81
C LEU A 97 -14.60 -4.60 -18.45
N SER A 98 -13.83 -5.39 -17.69
CA SER A 98 -12.59 -6.00 -18.18
C SER A 98 -12.84 -7.23 -19.07
N TYR A 99 -13.90 -8.00 -18.79
CA TYR A 99 -14.14 -9.30 -19.45
C TYR A 99 -15.51 -9.46 -20.12
N GLY A 100 -16.38 -8.47 -19.98
CA GLY A 100 -17.76 -8.49 -20.46
C GLY A 100 -18.73 -9.21 -19.50
N SER A 101 -20.03 -8.97 -19.70
CA SER A 101 -21.13 -9.49 -18.88
C SER A 101 -21.71 -10.84 -19.35
N HIS A 102 -21.11 -11.48 -20.37
CA HIS A 102 -21.68 -12.68 -21.00
C HIS A 102 -21.38 -13.97 -20.22
N ALA A 103 -20.30 -13.98 -19.44
CA ALA A 103 -19.91 -15.10 -18.59
C ALA A 103 -20.35 -14.85 -17.14
N SER A 104 -20.53 -15.92 -16.37
CA SER A 104 -20.84 -15.81 -14.93
C SER A 104 -19.74 -15.04 -14.19
N HIS A 105 -20.13 -14.18 -13.25
CA HIS A 105 -19.22 -13.31 -12.50
C HIS A 105 -18.01 -14.07 -11.92
N TRP A 106 -18.24 -15.22 -11.29
CA TRP A 106 -17.17 -16.04 -10.70
C TRP A 106 -16.11 -16.51 -11.72
N LYS A 107 -16.50 -16.79 -12.98
CA LYS A 107 -15.54 -17.16 -14.05
C LYS A 107 -14.70 -15.96 -14.45
N ASN A 108 -15.31 -14.77 -14.50
CA ASN A 108 -14.59 -13.53 -14.77
C ASN A 108 -13.65 -13.16 -13.62
N VAL A 109 -14.04 -13.39 -12.37
CA VAL A 109 -13.17 -13.22 -11.20
C VAL A 109 -11.95 -14.14 -11.30
N LEU A 110 -12.13 -15.43 -11.62
CA LEU A 110 -11.00 -16.35 -11.81
C LEU A 110 -10.06 -15.87 -12.92
N ARG A 111 -10.61 -15.40 -14.05
CA ARG A 111 -9.80 -14.84 -15.13
C ARG A 111 -9.06 -13.59 -14.70
N TYR A 112 -9.73 -12.69 -13.97
CA TYR A 112 -9.13 -11.50 -13.37
C TYR A 112 -7.93 -11.86 -12.48
N CYS A 113 -8.07 -12.89 -11.64
CA CYS A 113 -7.00 -13.35 -10.76
C CYS A 113 -5.83 -13.98 -11.53
N VAL A 114 -6.09 -14.69 -12.63
CA VAL A 114 -5.04 -15.25 -13.50
C VAL A 114 -4.29 -14.12 -14.21
N ASP A 115 -5.00 -13.23 -14.90
CA ASP A 115 -4.39 -12.14 -15.68
C ASP A 115 -3.66 -11.14 -14.76
N GLY A 116 -4.15 -10.98 -13.52
CA GLY A 116 -3.52 -10.17 -12.47
C GLY A 116 -2.45 -10.88 -11.64
N ASN A 117 -2.11 -12.14 -11.94
CA ASN A 117 -1.14 -12.96 -11.19
C ASN A 117 -1.34 -12.91 -9.67
N LEU A 118 -2.55 -13.25 -9.20
CA LEU A 118 -2.92 -13.14 -7.77
C LEU A 118 -1.92 -13.85 -6.83
N GLN A 119 -1.37 -15.00 -7.25
CA GLN A 119 -0.34 -15.70 -6.47
C GLN A 119 0.86 -14.79 -6.17
N ALA A 120 1.44 -14.17 -7.20
CA ALA A 120 2.61 -13.29 -7.05
C ALA A 120 2.30 -12.08 -6.16
N VAL A 121 1.09 -11.52 -6.29
CA VAL A 121 0.63 -10.40 -5.45
C VAL A 121 0.58 -10.81 -3.97
N LEU A 122 0.05 -12.00 -3.67
CA LEU A 122 -0.03 -12.50 -2.30
C LEU A 122 1.34 -12.89 -1.74
N ASP A 123 2.21 -13.48 -2.55
CA ASP A 123 3.56 -13.87 -2.16
C ASP A 123 4.41 -12.65 -1.79
N GLU A 124 4.37 -11.60 -2.62
CA GLU A 124 5.01 -10.32 -2.35
C GLU A 124 4.46 -9.69 -1.06
N TYR A 125 3.13 -9.68 -0.90
CA TYR A 125 2.52 -9.08 0.27
C TYR A 125 2.87 -9.84 1.56
N ALA A 126 2.90 -11.16 1.50
CA ALA A 126 3.32 -11.98 2.63
C ALA A 126 4.78 -11.75 2.99
N HIS A 127 5.68 -11.67 2.00
CA HIS A 127 7.08 -11.37 2.25
C HIS A 127 7.27 -10.06 3.03
N VAL A 128 6.57 -9.00 2.61
CA VAL A 128 6.63 -7.70 3.30
C VAL A 128 6.08 -7.78 4.73
N LEU A 129 4.95 -8.47 4.93
CA LEU A 129 4.34 -8.59 6.27
C LEU A 129 5.16 -9.45 7.22
N ILE A 130 5.81 -10.51 6.72
CA ILE A 130 6.65 -11.42 7.51
C ILE A 130 7.84 -10.65 8.08
N ASP A 131 8.52 -9.86 7.25
CA ASP A 131 9.68 -9.07 7.67
C ASP A 131 9.29 -7.97 8.66
N ASP A 132 8.27 -7.17 8.36
CA ASP A 132 7.86 -6.04 9.21
C ASP A 132 7.34 -6.46 10.59
N ASN A 133 6.66 -7.60 10.67
CA ASN A 133 6.07 -8.09 11.92
C ASN A 133 7.00 -9.10 12.63
N GLY A 134 8.23 -9.29 12.15
CA GLY A 134 9.20 -10.23 12.73
C GLY A 134 8.71 -11.68 12.76
N LEU A 135 7.80 -12.06 11.85
CA LEU A 135 7.19 -13.39 11.82
C LEU A 135 8.20 -14.48 11.45
N ALA A 136 9.35 -14.10 10.89
CA ALA A 136 10.47 -15.01 10.63
C ALA A 136 11.03 -15.67 11.91
N TYR A 137 10.86 -15.05 13.08
CA TYR A 137 11.35 -15.56 14.37
C TYR A 137 10.30 -16.34 15.17
N VAL A 138 9.11 -16.55 14.59
CA VAL A 138 7.96 -17.20 15.23
C VAL A 138 7.74 -18.57 14.61
N SER A 139 7.09 -19.49 15.34
CA SER A 139 6.69 -20.80 14.77
C SER A 139 5.83 -20.61 13.52
N ARG A 140 6.00 -21.53 12.54
CA ARG A 140 5.31 -21.47 11.25
C ARG A 140 3.78 -21.38 11.40
N GLU A 141 3.22 -22.10 12.37
CA GLU A 141 1.79 -22.09 12.68
C GLU A 141 1.29 -20.73 13.18
N LYS A 142 1.98 -20.14 14.17
CA LYS A 142 1.61 -18.84 14.72
C LYS A 142 1.86 -17.73 13.69
N GLY A 143 2.95 -17.83 12.93
CA GLY A 143 3.25 -16.94 11.80
C GLY A 143 2.14 -16.95 10.75
N ALA A 144 1.65 -18.12 10.33
CA ALA A 144 0.56 -18.25 9.36
C ALA A 144 -0.76 -17.63 9.87
N LYS A 145 -1.10 -17.85 11.15
CA LYS A 145 -2.28 -17.24 11.79
C LYS A 145 -2.20 -15.72 11.80
N THR A 146 -1.09 -15.17 12.30
CA THR A 146 -0.89 -13.72 12.35
C THR A 146 -0.84 -13.10 10.96
N LEU A 147 -0.22 -13.78 9.98
CA LEU A 147 -0.21 -13.35 8.59
C LEU A 147 -1.63 -13.26 8.01
N CYS A 148 -2.44 -14.31 8.20
CA CYS A 148 -3.84 -14.34 7.76
C CYS A 148 -4.64 -13.21 8.41
N GLU A 149 -4.48 -12.98 9.70
CA GLU A 149 -5.14 -11.89 10.43
C GLU A 149 -4.78 -10.51 9.87
N LYS A 150 -3.49 -10.25 9.62
CA LYS A 150 -3.01 -8.97 9.07
C LYS A 150 -3.49 -8.76 7.63
N MET A 151 -3.41 -9.79 6.80
CA MET A 151 -3.93 -9.74 5.42
C MET A 151 -5.44 -9.48 5.41
N CYS A 152 -6.21 -10.20 6.22
CA CYS A 152 -7.66 -9.99 6.31
C CYS A 152 -7.99 -8.59 6.85
N ALA A 153 -7.27 -8.11 7.87
CA ALA A 153 -7.48 -6.77 8.44
C ALA A 153 -7.28 -5.66 7.39
N SER A 154 -6.26 -5.77 6.53
CA SER A 154 -6.04 -4.83 5.42
C SER A 154 -7.15 -4.85 4.37
N CYS A 155 -7.86 -5.97 4.25
CA CYS A 155 -8.90 -6.18 3.25
C CYS A 155 -10.29 -5.77 3.71
N LYS A 156 -10.52 -5.58 5.02
CA LYS A 156 -11.83 -5.18 5.55
C LYS A 156 -12.17 -3.76 5.10
N THR A 157 -13.08 -3.67 4.13
CA THR A 157 -13.47 -2.49 3.37
C THR A 157 -13.80 -1.28 4.25
N HIS A 158 -13.25 -0.12 3.90
CA HIS A 158 -13.50 1.15 4.57
C HIS A 158 -14.55 1.96 3.82
N THR A 159 -15.82 1.57 3.89
CA THR A 159 -16.90 2.47 3.47
C THR A 159 -16.91 3.68 4.41
N ALA A 160 -16.40 4.81 3.93
CA ALA A 160 -16.52 6.07 4.63
C ALA A 160 -17.95 6.57 4.50
N SER A 161 -18.62 6.81 5.62
CA SER A 161 -19.89 7.54 5.62
C SER A 161 -19.60 9.03 5.75
N TYR A 162 -19.93 9.79 4.73
CA TYR A 162 -19.86 11.25 4.72
C TYR A 162 -21.23 11.87 4.96
N ASN A 163 -21.24 12.94 5.74
CA ASN A 163 -22.41 13.78 5.88
C ASN A 163 -22.41 14.78 4.72
N VAL A 164 -23.35 14.61 3.79
CA VAL A 164 -23.54 15.49 2.64
C VAL A 164 -24.63 16.49 2.97
N ASP A 165 -24.30 17.77 2.74
CA ASP A 165 -25.27 18.84 2.78
C ASP A 165 -25.78 19.14 1.36
N THR A 166 -27.06 19.42 1.24
CA THR A 166 -27.66 19.82 -0.04
C THR A 166 -28.06 21.27 0.07
N PHE A 167 -28.06 22.01 -1.05
CA PHE A 167 -28.43 23.44 -1.05
C PHE A 167 -29.75 23.70 -0.31
N ARG A 168 -30.78 22.86 -0.53
CA ARG A 168 -32.07 22.95 0.17
C ARG A 168 -31.93 22.80 1.69
N LYS A 169 -31.19 21.80 2.17
CA LYS A 169 -30.96 21.58 3.61
C LYS A 169 -30.11 22.66 4.25
N PHE A 170 -29.07 23.12 3.54
CA PHE A 170 -28.25 24.24 3.97
C PHE A 170 -29.09 25.51 4.12
N ARG A 171 -29.90 25.84 3.10
CA ARG A 171 -30.83 26.99 3.13
C ARG A 171 -31.86 26.86 4.25
N ASP A 172 -32.46 25.67 4.42
CA ASP A 172 -33.43 25.43 5.48
C ASP A 172 -32.79 25.56 6.87
N ARG A 173 -31.52 25.18 7.03
CA ARG A 173 -30.77 25.36 8.29
C ARG A 173 -30.46 26.83 8.56
N ILE A 174 -30.05 27.60 7.56
CA ILE A 174 -29.83 29.04 7.72
C ILE A 174 -31.14 29.76 8.03
N MET A 175 -32.23 29.43 7.34
CA MET A 175 -33.53 30.10 7.53
C MET A 175 -34.31 29.66 8.78
N LYS A 176 -34.13 28.41 9.25
CA LYS A 176 -34.80 27.90 10.47
C LYS A 176 -33.90 27.92 11.70
N GLY A 177 -32.60 28.10 11.52
CA GLY A 177 -31.58 28.12 12.59
C GLY A 177 -31.67 29.30 13.54
N GLU A 178 -32.39 30.37 13.18
CA GLU A 178 -32.68 31.48 14.11
C GLU A 178 -33.85 31.21 15.07
N LYS A 179 -34.70 30.21 14.81
CA LYS A 179 -35.96 30.01 15.59
C LYS A 179 -35.90 28.92 16.67
N LEU A 180 -34.79 28.21 16.84
CA LEU A 180 -34.66 27.13 17.83
C LEU A 180 -33.64 27.49 18.93
N ARG A 181 -33.95 28.53 19.72
CA ARG A 181 -33.31 28.79 21.02
C ARG A 181 -34.17 28.40 22.23
N THR A 182 -35.36 27.86 22.02
CA THR A 182 -36.24 27.44 23.11
C THR A 182 -36.76 26.02 22.87
N GLY A 183 -36.11 25.06 23.56
CA GLY A 183 -36.81 23.99 24.27
C GLY A 183 -37.57 22.93 23.45
N SER A 184 -37.07 22.46 22.31
CA SER A 184 -37.59 21.21 21.71
C SER A 184 -36.49 20.25 21.29
N GLU A 185 -36.53 19.08 21.92
CA GLU A 185 -35.68 17.92 21.67
C GLU A 185 -35.92 17.34 20.26
N LYS A 186 -34.85 16.83 19.65
CA LYS A 186 -34.83 15.83 18.55
C LYS A 186 -35.48 16.23 17.21
N GLY A 187 -35.11 17.40 16.69
CA GLY A 187 -35.38 17.81 15.30
C GLY A 187 -34.12 18.06 14.48
N GLU A 188 -33.02 17.31 14.70
CA GLU A 188 -31.82 17.44 13.87
C GLU A 188 -32.19 17.24 12.39
N LEU A 189 -32.04 18.28 11.56
CA LEU A 189 -32.07 18.18 10.11
C LEU A 189 -30.91 17.26 9.68
N ARG A 190 -31.14 15.94 9.75
CA ARG A 190 -30.12 14.90 9.52
C ARG A 190 -29.45 15.14 8.18
N PHE A 191 -28.13 15.30 8.20
CA PHE A 191 -27.30 15.24 7.00
C PHE A 191 -27.66 14.00 6.18
N ILE A 192 -27.58 14.09 4.85
CA ILE A 192 -27.69 12.89 4.03
C ILE A 192 -26.39 12.12 4.24
N ARG A 193 -26.47 10.87 4.70
CA ARG A 193 -25.30 10.01 4.77
C ARG A 193 -25.04 9.41 3.41
N MET A 194 -23.91 9.75 2.81
CA MET A 194 -23.41 9.12 1.59
C MET A 194 -22.30 8.14 1.98
N ARG A 195 -22.41 6.90 1.54
CA ARG A 195 -21.31 5.93 1.67
C ARG A 195 -20.38 6.08 0.46
N SER A 196 -19.09 6.07 0.73
CA SER A 196 -18.03 6.10 -0.27
C SER A 196 -17.12 4.91 -0.03
N GLY A 197 -17.05 4.00 -1.00
CA GLY A 197 -16.14 2.83 -0.98
C GLY A 197 -14.80 3.08 -1.67
N TYR A 198 -14.65 4.22 -2.37
CA TYR A 198 -13.46 4.55 -3.17
C TYR A 198 -12.62 5.69 -2.58
N ALA A 199 -13.22 6.55 -1.76
CA ALA A 199 -12.55 7.65 -1.09
C ALA A 199 -12.88 7.66 0.40
N ALA A 200 -11.85 7.76 1.23
CA ALA A 200 -11.98 7.89 2.68
C ALA A 200 -11.12 9.07 3.15
N GLY A 201 -11.70 9.92 3.99
CA GLY A 201 -11.01 11.09 4.51
C GLY A 201 -10.01 10.66 5.58
N PHE A 202 -8.76 11.07 5.42
CA PHE A 202 -7.70 10.88 6.39
C PHE A 202 -7.57 12.15 7.26
N TYR A 203 -8.47 12.32 8.22
CA TYR A 203 -8.49 13.49 9.11
C TYR A 203 -8.92 13.10 10.52
N ASP A 204 -8.65 13.98 11.49
CA ASP A 204 -9.04 13.75 12.88
C ASP A 204 -10.52 14.11 13.08
N THR A 205 -11.33 13.12 13.42
CA THR A 205 -12.69 13.35 13.92
C THR A 205 -12.62 13.51 15.43
N ARG A 206 -13.34 14.49 16.01
CA ARG A 206 -13.44 14.78 17.46
C ARG A 206 -14.06 13.63 18.29
N GLY A 207 -13.44 12.47 18.29
CA GLY A 207 -13.82 11.25 18.99
C GLY A 207 -12.62 10.31 19.02
N GLU A 208 -11.81 10.46 20.07
CA GLU A 208 -10.41 10.00 20.13
C GLU A 208 -10.21 8.51 19.83
N GLY A 209 -11.08 7.62 20.32
CA GLY A 209 -10.91 6.17 20.10
C GLY A 209 -11.27 5.68 18.69
N LYS A 210 -12.38 6.15 18.11
CA LYS A 210 -12.83 5.71 16.77
C LYS A 210 -12.03 6.37 15.65
N SER A 211 -11.45 7.56 15.88
CA SER A 211 -10.61 8.23 14.88
C SER A 211 -9.26 7.54 14.72
N LEU A 212 -8.63 7.11 15.81
CA LEU A 212 -7.36 6.38 15.82
C LEU A 212 -7.44 5.06 15.05
N GLN A 213 -8.44 4.22 15.37
CA GLN A 213 -8.66 2.95 14.67
C GLN A 213 -8.89 3.15 13.17
N ARG A 214 -9.62 4.20 12.78
CA ARG A 214 -9.85 4.52 11.37
C ARG A 214 -8.56 4.93 10.64
N LYS A 215 -7.70 5.73 11.27
CA LYS A 215 -6.40 6.12 10.70
C LYS A 215 -5.49 4.91 10.51
N GLU A 216 -5.42 4.03 11.51
CA GLU A 216 -4.62 2.81 11.44
C GLU A 216 -5.11 1.87 10.33
N ASN A 217 -6.42 1.64 10.28
CA ASN A 217 -7.04 0.81 9.25
C ASN A 217 -6.79 1.36 7.83
N LEU A 218 -6.95 2.68 7.62
CA LEU A 218 -6.65 3.31 6.33
C LEU A 218 -5.17 3.20 5.94
N ARG A 219 -4.25 3.31 6.91
CA ARG A 219 -2.83 3.06 6.67
C ARG A 219 -2.59 1.61 6.26
N LEU A 220 -3.17 0.64 6.96
CA LEU A 220 -3.02 -0.79 6.65
C LEU A 220 -3.54 -1.11 5.25
N ALA A 221 -4.69 -0.55 4.87
CA ALA A 221 -5.24 -0.73 3.53
C ALA A 221 -4.37 -0.09 2.44
N PHE A 222 -3.85 1.12 2.66
CA PHE A 222 -2.95 1.79 1.70
C PHE A 222 -1.60 1.05 1.54
N ASN A 223 -1.11 0.42 2.61
CA ASN A 223 0.06 -0.46 2.58
C ASN A 223 -0.25 -1.87 2.10
N SER A 224 -1.47 -2.17 1.64
CA SER A 224 -1.79 -3.43 0.99
C SER A 224 -1.63 -3.29 -0.53
N PRO A 225 -1.51 -4.39 -1.28
CA PRO A 225 -1.53 -4.34 -2.76
C PRO A 225 -2.92 -3.98 -3.32
N PHE A 226 -3.89 -3.70 -2.46
CA PHE A 226 -5.28 -3.44 -2.80
C PHE A 226 -5.63 -1.96 -2.59
N ARG A 227 -6.85 -1.58 -2.97
CA ARG A 227 -7.33 -0.21 -2.79
C ARG A 227 -7.36 0.17 -1.29
N PRO A 228 -7.08 1.44 -0.95
CA PRO A 228 -6.89 2.60 -1.83
C PRO A 228 -5.46 2.77 -2.37
N PHE A 229 -5.32 3.31 -3.59
CA PHE A 229 -4.01 3.55 -4.23
C PHE A 229 -3.50 4.99 -4.12
N VAL A 230 -4.34 5.91 -3.63
CA VAL A 230 -3.99 7.32 -3.45
C VAL A 230 -4.36 7.73 -2.04
N LEU A 231 -3.38 8.28 -1.32
CA LEU A 231 -3.56 8.84 0.01
C LEU A 231 -3.26 10.35 -0.05
N ALA A 232 -4.29 11.15 0.24
CA ALA A 232 -4.14 12.59 0.42
C ALA A 232 -4.20 12.90 1.92
N THR A 233 -3.15 13.51 2.44
CA THR A 233 -3.04 13.87 3.86
C THR A 233 -2.47 15.27 4.05
N THR A 234 -2.84 15.91 5.15
CA THR A 234 -2.26 17.17 5.63
C THR A 234 -1.21 16.88 6.72
N SER A 235 -1.04 17.80 7.69
CA SER A 235 -0.13 17.63 8.83
C SER A 235 -0.41 16.39 9.68
N ILE A 236 -1.63 15.85 9.64
CA ILE A 236 -2.04 14.65 10.39
C ILE A 236 -1.24 13.41 9.96
N GLY A 237 -0.74 13.38 8.73
CA GLY A 237 0.10 12.28 8.23
C GLY A 237 1.60 12.53 8.36
N GLN A 238 2.03 13.59 9.05
CA GLN A 238 3.45 13.97 9.13
C GLN A 238 4.26 13.15 10.14
N GLU A 239 3.62 12.50 11.12
CA GLU A 239 4.30 11.79 12.22
C GLU A 239 3.88 10.32 12.34
N GLY A 240 4.83 9.44 12.67
CA GLY A 240 4.58 8.07 13.14
C GLY A 240 4.00 7.05 12.15
N LEU A 241 3.85 7.35 10.86
CA LEU A 241 3.29 6.43 9.87
C LEU A 241 4.30 6.06 8.78
N ASP A 242 4.18 4.86 8.24
CA ASP A 242 5.01 4.37 7.13
C ASP A 242 4.11 4.00 5.96
N PHE A 243 4.54 4.35 4.75
CA PHE A 243 3.76 4.23 3.51
C PHE A 243 4.54 3.53 2.38
N HIS A 244 5.63 2.84 2.70
CA HIS A 244 6.65 2.42 1.75
C HIS A 244 6.38 1.09 1.02
N TYR A 245 5.36 0.33 1.44
CA TYR A 245 5.13 -1.01 0.88
C TYR A 245 4.78 -0.97 -0.60
N TYR A 246 3.82 -0.13 -0.97
CA TYR A 246 3.32 -0.03 -2.35
C TYR A 246 3.28 1.42 -2.86
N CYS A 247 3.85 2.37 -2.12
CA CYS A 247 4.01 3.75 -2.58
C CYS A 247 5.42 3.98 -3.14
N ARG A 248 5.50 4.71 -4.25
CA ARG A 248 6.76 5.16 -4.87
C ARG A 248 6.72 6.63 -5.26
N LYS A 249 5.52 7.23 -5.34
CA LYS A 249 5.32 8.58 -5.82
C LYS A 249 4.79 9.44 -4.69
N ILE A 250 5.44 10.55 -4.42
CA ILE A 250 4.98 11.54 -3.45
C ILE A 250 4.69 12.85 -4.16
N ALA A 251 3.49 13.38 -3.95
CA ALA A 251 3.10 14.69 -4.46
C ALA A 251 3.08 15.70 -3.32
N HIS A 252 3.96 16.69 -3.37
CA HIS A 252 3.94 17.81 -2.43
C HIS A 252 3.05 18.91 -2.97
N TRP A 253 1.76 18.88 -2.60
CA TRP A 253 0.82 19.92 -2.99
C TRP A 253 1.26 21.30 -2.50
N ASN A 254 1.71 21.37 -1.24
CA ASN A 254 2.32 22.57 -0.65
C ASN A 254 3.77 22.26 -0.24
N LEU A 255 4.69 23.13 -0.64
CA LEU A 255 6.08 23.06 -0.21
C LEU A 255 6.19 23.31 1.30
N PRO A 256 6.93 22.48 2.04
CA PRO A 256 7.22 22.76 3.44
C PRO A 256 8.11 23.99 3.57
N SER A 257 8.04 24.67 4.71
CA SER A 257 8.91 25.81 5.02
C SER A 257 10.35 25.37 5.37
N ASN A 258 10.52 24.15 5.88
CA ASN A 258 11.81 23.61 6.34
C ASN A 258 12.21 22.39 5.49
N PRO A 259 13.47 22.29 5.02
CA PRO A 259 14.00 21.08 4.36
C PRO A 259 13.86 19.80 5.20
N VAL A 260 14.00 19.87 6.52
CA VAL A 260 13.81 18.71 7.41
C VAL A 260 12.42 18.13 7.27
N ALA A 261 11.40 18.99 7.18
CA ALA A 261 10.02 18.56 6.97
C ALA A 261 9.80 17.97 5.57
N LEU A 262 10.60 18.34 4.56
CA LEU A 262 10.58 17.66 3.26
C LEU A 262 11.17 16.25 3.38
N GLU A 263 12.35 16.13 3.99
CA GLU A 263 13.03 14.83 4.18
C GLU A 263 12.18 13.87 5.00
N GLN A 264 11.55 14.34 6.08
CA GLN A 264 10.66 13.51 6.90
C GLN A 264 9.42 13.04 6.16
N ARG A 265 8.87 13.83 5.22
CA ARG A 265 7.73 13.43 4.38
C ARG A 265 8.15 12.34 3.40
N GLU A 266 9.32 12.48 2.79
CA GLU A 266 9.86 11.51 1.83
C GLU A 266 10.33 10.23 2.49
N GLY A 267 10.89 10.34 3.70
CA GLY A 267 11.24 9.21 4.56
C GLY A 267 10.06 8.32 4.94
N ARG A 268 8.81 8.72 4.69
CA ARG A 268 7.63 7.84 4.83
C ARG A 268 7.59 6.75 3.76
N ILE A 269 8.21 7.00 2.61
CA ILE A 269 8.29 6.10 1.46
C ILE A 269 9.71 5.53 1.31
N ASN A 270 10.73 6.37 1.51
CA ASN A 270 12.12 5.93 1.48
C ASN A 270 12.48 5.18 2.77
N ARG A 271 12.20 3.87 2.78
CA ARG A 271 12.39 2.95 3.91
C ARG A 271 12.97 1.63 3.43
N TYR A 272 13.41 0.82 4.39
CA TYR A 272 13.83 -0.57 4.21
C TYR A 272 12.86 -1.32 3.28
N LYS A 273 13.42 -1.95 2.23
CA LYS A 273 12.69 -2.74 1.22
C LYS A 273 11.46 -2.03 0.62
N CYS A 274 11.52 -0.71 0.42
CA CYS A 274 10.44 0.02 -0.25
C CYS A 274 10.14 -0.54 -1.66
N LEU A 275 8.98 -0.20 -2.21
CA LEU A 275 8.52 -0.71 -3.51
C LEU A 275 9.58 -0.57 -4.62
N ALA A 276 10.29 0.56 -4.67
CA ALA A 276 11.31 0.81 -5.69
C ALA A 276 12.44 -0.23 -5.62
N ILE A 277 12.95 -0.53 -4.43
CA ILE A 277 13.99 -1.55 -4.21
C ILE A 277 13.49 -2.92 -4.62
N ARG A 278 12.29 -3.31 -4.18
CA ARG A 278 11.73 -4.63 -4.52
C ARG A 278 11.52 -4.80 -6.03
N GLN A 279 11.04 -3.77 -6.72
CA GLN A 279 10.90 -3.79 -8.19
C GLN A 279 12.26 -3.89 -8.90
N ASN A 280 13.29 -3.20 -8.42
CA ASN A 280 14.62 -3.27 -9.01
C ASN A 280 15.30 -4.63 -8.79
N ILE A 281 15.14 -5.20 -7.59
CA ILE A 281 15.64 -6.55 -7.29
C ILE A 281 14.93 -7.59 -8.15
N ALA A 282 13.60 -7.54 -8.24
CA ALA A 282 12.84 -8.43 -9.10
C ALA A 282 13.26 -8.31 -10.58
N LYS A 283 13.53 -7.08 -11.06
CA LYS A 283 14.00 -6.84 -12.44
C LYS A 283 15.41 -7.41 -12.70
N LYS A 284 16.31 -7.34 -11.72
CA LYS A 284 17.72 -7.78 -11.88
C LYS A 284 17.91 -9.27 -11.58
N TYR A 285 17.24 -9.79 -10.56
CA TYR A 285 17.45 -11.13 -10.02
C TYR A 285 16.29 -12.10 -10.27
N GLY A 286 15.13 -11.63 -10.75
CA GLY A 286 13.92 -12.43 -10.92
C GLY A 286 13.98 -13.52 -12.00
N SER A 287 14.96 -13.50 -12.90
CA SER A 287 15.13 -14.54 -13.93
C SER A 287 15.92 -15.76 -13.45
N ARG A 288 16.36 -15.78 -12.19
CA ARG A 288 17.10 -16.90 -11.61
C ARG A 288 16.15 -18.03 -11.22
N LYS A 289 16.72 -19.21 -10.95
CA LYS A 289 15.99 -20.33 -10.38
C LYS A 289 15.89 -20.14 -8.86
N PHE A 290 14.73 -20.45 -8.31
CA PHE A 290 14.42 -20.35 -6.89
C PHE A 290 13.90 -21.69 -6.40
N ASP A 291 14.23 -22.06 -5.16
CA ASP A 291 13.90 -23.38 -4.62
C ASP A 291 12.72 -23.34 -3.65
N LYS A 292 12.75 -22.45 -2.64
CA LYS A 292 11.79 -22.41 -1.54
C LYS A 292 11.08 -21.08 -1.42
N ASP A 293 11.83 -20.00 -1.20
CA ASP A 293 11.27 -18.66 -0.98
C ASP A 293 11.90 -17.70 -1.97
N ILE A 294 11.13 -17.39 -3.01
CA ILE A 294 11.54 -16.55 -4.14
C ILE A 294 12.07 -15.20 -3.65
N TRP A 295 11.37 -14.53 -2.74
CA TRP A 295 11.77 -13.20 -2.30
C TRP A 295 12.99 -13.23 -1.40
N ARG A 296 13.03 -14.15 -0.44
CA ARG A 296 14.19 -14.29 0.44
C ARG A 296 15.45 -14.63 -0.37
N GLU A 297 15.36 -15.60 -1.26
CA GLU A 297 16.47 -16.00 -2.13
C GLU A 297 16.90 -14.87 -3.07
N MET A 298 15.97 -14.12 -3.67
CA MET A 298 16.30 -12.93 -4.47
C MET A 298 17.10 -11.89 -3.68
N PHE A 299 16.70 -11.60 -2.44
CA PHE A 299 17.42 -10.67 -1.57
C PHE A 299 18.78 -11.23 -1.13
N GLU A 300 18.89 -12.54 -0.89
CA GLU A 300 20.17 -13.19 -0.57
C GLU A 300 21.14 -13.16 -1.76
N PHE A 301 20.66 -13.38 -2.99
CA PHE A 301 21.47 -13.24 -4.20
C PHE A 301 21.94 -11.79 -4.40
N ALA A 302 21.02 -10.83 -4.25
CA ALA A 302 21.37 -9.42 -4.33
C ALA A 302 22.41 -9.05 -3.27
N ASN A 303 22.25 -9.52 -2.04
CA ASN A 303 23.21 -9.26 -0.96
C ASN A 303 24.59 -9.87 -1.25
N LYS A 304 24.66 -11.06 -1.86
CA LYS A 304 25.93 -11.70 -2.22
C LYS A 304 26.66 -11.01 -3.37
N GLU A 305 25.95 -10.51 -4.38
CA GLU A 305 26.57 -9.91 -5.56
C GLU A 305 26.90 -8.43 -5.40
N GLU A 306 26.08 -7.69 -4.64
CA GLU A 306 26.32 -6.26 -4.41
C GLU A 306 27.30 -5.99 -3.28
N LYS A 307 27.58 -6.96 -2.41
CA LYS A 307 28.65 -6.87 -1.42
C LYS A 307 30.02 -6.96 -2.11
N ARG A 308 30.49 -5.82 -2.63
CA ARG A 308 31.91 -5.60 -2.92
C ARG A 308 32.61 -5.10 -1.66
N ASP A 309 33.93 -5.24 -1.61
CA ASP A 309 34.73 -4.63 -0.56
C ASP A 309 34.40 -3.13 -0.48
N MET A 310 34.08 -2.65 0.73
CA MET A 310 33.63 -1.28 1.06
C MET A 310 32.17 -0.90 0.71
N CYS A 311 31.29 -1.84 0.37
CA CYS A 311 29.85 -1.54 0.24
C CYS A 311 29.12 -1.57 1.61
N PRO A 312 28.31 -0.55 1.96
CA PRO A 312 27.55 -0.53 3.21
C PRO A 312 26.49 -1.62 3.29
N GLU A 313 26.19 -2.08 4.51
CA GLU A 313 25.13 -3.09 4.79
C GLU A 313 23.72 -2.62 4.39
N LEU A 314 23.56 -1.33 4.08
CA LEU A 314 22.35 -0.74 3.55
C LEU A 314 22.01 -1.26 2.14
N VAL A 315 22.98 -1.79 1.39
CA VAL A 315 22.77 -2.46 0.10
C VAL A 315 22.50 -3.95 0.35
N PRO A 316 21.46 -4.57 -0.25
CA PRO A 316 20.51 -4.05 -1.24
C PRO A 316 19.21 -3.50 -0.65
N TYR A 317 19.10 -3.39 0.67
CA TYR A 317 17.82 -3.21 1.35
C TYR A 317 17.26 -1.79 1.32
N TRP A 318 18.12 -0.78 1.29
CA TRP A 318 17.76 0.65 1.27
C TRP A 318 18.14 1.32 -0.04
N CYS A 319 19.23 0.86 -0.67
CA CYS A 319 19.69 1.37 -1.95
C CYS A 319 20.32 0.24 -2.76
N LEU A 320 20.34 0.42 -4.08
CA LEU A 320 21.04 -0.45 -5.02
C LEU A 320 21.99 0.43 -5.84
N PRO A 321 23.18 -0.07 -6.22
CA PRO A 321 24.08 0.67 -7.09
C PRO A 321 23.39 1.05 -8.41
N ASP A 322 23.67 2.26 -8.90
CA ASP A 322 23.06 2.79 -10.12
C ASP A 322 23.30 1.84 -11.31
N HIS A 323 22.21 1.37 -11.89
CA HIS A 323 22.19 0.60 -13.13
C HIS A 323 21.25 1.26 -14.14
N ASP A 324 21.47 0.95 -15.42
CA ASP A 324 20.65 1.49 -16.49
C ASP A 324 19.16 1.15 -16.27
N LYS A 325 18.31 2.19 -16.29
CA LYS A 325 16.85 2.10 -16.11
C LYS A 325 16.40 1.54 -14.75
N MET A 326 16.99 2.05 -13.67
CA MET A 326 16.51 1.81 -12.30
C MET A 326 15.18 2.52 -12.04
N ILE A 327 14.29 1.85 -11.31
CA ILE A 327 13.03 2.42 -10.83
C ILE A 327 13.32 3.21 -9.55
N LYS A 328 13.03 4.51 -9.58
CA LYS A 328 13.34 5.45 -8.48
C LYS A 328 12.11 5.92 -7.73
N ILE A 329 12.29 6.50 -6.54
CA ILE A 329 11.21 7.19 -5.85
C ILE A 329 10.98 8.53 -6.56
N GLU A 330 9.72 8.83 -6.90
CA GLU A 330 9.36 10.03 -7.66
C GLU A 330 8.81 11.09 -6.74
N ARG A 331 9.52 12.22 -6.67
CA ARG A 331 9.01 13.45 -6.07
C ARG A 331 8.27 14.26 -7.14
N ILE A 332 7.02 14.61 -6.86
CA ILE A 332 6.18 15.43 -7.72
C ILE A 332 5.87 16.73 -6.98
N VAL A 333 6.28 17.85 -7.56
CA VAL A 333 5.96 19.19 -7.06
C VAL A 333 5.28 19.96 -8.20
N PRO A 334 3.99 20.33 -8.07
CA PRO A 334 3.32 21.12 -9.09
C PRO A 334 3.91 22.53 -9.12
N MET A 335 4.53 22.90 -10.24
CA MET A 335 5.08 24.24 -10.46
C MET A 335 4.08 25.06 -11.27
N TYR A 336 3.53 26.10 -10.65
CA TYR A 336 2.59 27.00 -11.32
C TYR A 336 3.33 28.17 -11.98
N PRO A 337 3.01 28.53 -13.24
CA PRO A 337 3.57 29.71 -13.88
C PRO A 337 3.40 30.96 -13.01
N LEU A 338 4.43 31.80 -12.93
CA LEU A 338 4.46 33.03 -12.12
C LEU A 338 4.35 32.83 -10.59
N SER A 339 4.44 31.60 -10.08
CA SER A 339 4.51 31.36 -8.63
C SER A 339 5.90 31.61 -8.07
N LYS A 340 5.96 32.10 -6.82
CA LYS A 340 7.20 32.16 -6.01
C LYS A 340 7.71 30.77 -5.61
N ASP A 341 6.91 29.72 -5.82
CA ASP A 341 7.22 28.36 -5.37
C ASP A 341 8.41 27.75 -6.09
N GLN A 342 8.68 28.15 -7.34
CA GLN A 342 9.86 27.68 -8.08
C GLN A 342 11.16 28.08 -7.37
N VAL A 343 11.30 29.37 -7.05
CA VAL A 343 12.49 29.91 -6.34
C VAL A 343 12.61 29.32 -4.94
N LYS A 344 11.48 29.16 -4.23
CA LYS A 344 11.47 28.52 -2.91
C LYS A 344 11.93 27.07 -2.99
N TYR A 345 11.47 26.32 -3.98
CA TYR A 345 11.84 24.93 -4.16
C TYR A 345 13.33 24.77 -4.45
N GLU A 346 13.88 25.54 -5.38
CA GLU A 346 15.32 25.53 -5.70
C GLU A 346 16.18 25.80 -4.45
N ARG A 347 15.78 26.80 -3.64
CA ARG A 347 16.44 27.09 -2.36
C ARG A 347 16.31 25.93 -1.38
N LEU A 348 15.13 25.33 -1.28
CA LEU A 348 14.86 24.23 -0.36
C LEU A 348 15.70 23.00 -0.70
N ILE A 349 15.82 22.64 -1.99
CA ILE A 349 16.66 21.51 -2.42
C ILE A 349 18.14 21.74 -2.14
N LYS A 350 18.65 22.96 -2.38
CA LYS A 350 20.03 23.31 -2.01
C LYS A 350 20.28 23.14 -0.51
N ILE A 351 19.39 23.67 0.33
CA ILE A 351 19.54 23.53 1.78
C ILE A 351 19.39 22.06 2.19
N LEU A 352 18.50 21.29 1.55
CA LEU A 352 18.35 19.86 1.80
C LEU A 352 19.64 19.09 1.50
N SER A 353 20.32 19.39 0.39
CA SER A 353 21.62 18.75 0.10
C SER A 353 22.68 19.05 1.15
N LEU A 354 22.73 20.29 1.65
CA LEU A 354 23.62 20.65 2.75
C LEU A 354 23.20 19.96 4.05
N TYR A 355 21.90 19.89 4.34
CA TYR A 355 21.37 19.21 5.51
C TYR A 355 21.81 17.74 5.54
N ARG A 356 21.73 17.05 4.40
CA ARG A 356 22.19 15.66 4.29
C ARG A 356 23.69 15.49 4.54
N LEU A 357 24.52 16.48 4.21
CA LEU A 357 25.95 16.47 4.54
C LEU A 357 26.21 16.72 6.02
N THR A 358 25.37 17.52 6.68
CA THR A 358 25.47 17.79 8.13
C THR A 358 24.86 16.69 9.01
N LEU A 359 24.20 15.68 8.43
CA LEU A 359 23.60 14.59 9.20
C LEU A 359 24.65 13.90 10.08
N GLY A 360 24.32 13.72 11.36
CA GLY A 360 25.23 13.15 12.37
C GLY A 360 26.12 14.17 13.11
N GLN A 361 26.15 15.44 12.68
CA GLN A 361 26.85 16.51 13.41
C GLN A 361 25.97 17.11 14.52
N ALA A 362 26.58 17.61 15.59
CA ALA A 362 25.89 18.37 16.63
C ALA A 362 25.49 19.76 16.09
N ARG A 363 24.30 20.27 16.46
CA ARG A 363 23.78 21.61 16.08
C ARG A 363 23.79 21.88 14.56
N GLN A 364 23.13 21.01 13.81
CA GLN A 364 23.05 21.03 12.34
C GLN A 364 22.55 22.37 11.78
N GLU A 365 21.58 23.01 12.43
CA GLU A 365 21.01 24.28 11.99
C GLU A 365 22.03 25.44 12.05
N GLU A 366 22.77 25.55 13.16
CA GLU A 366 23.83 26.58 13.32
C GLU A 366 24.96 26.38 12.30
N LEU A 367 25.31 25.12 12.01
CA LEU A 367 26.36 24.79 11.04
C LEU A 367 25.92 25.06 9.60
N LEU A 368 24.65 24.80 9.26
CA LEU A 368 24.04 25.17 7.99
C LEU A 368 24.01 26.69 7.82
N GLU A 369 23.62 27.44 8.85
CA GLU A 369 23.65 28.90 8.81
C GLU A 369 25.06 29.43 8.59
N TYR A 370 26.05 28.87 9.28
CA TYR A 370 27.46 29.23 9.09
C TYR A 370 27.96 28.95 7.66
N VAL A 371 27.64 27.77 7.10
CA VAL A 371 28.03 27.41 5.72
C VAL A 371 27.29 28.23 4.67
N LEU A 372 26.06 28.67 4.93
CA LEU A 372 25.31 29.55 4.03
C LEU A 372 25.80 31.00 4.08
N GLN A 373 26.31 31.46 5.23
CA GLN A 373 26.90 32.79 5.41
C GLN A 373 28.35 32.86 4.91
N SER A 374 29.08 31.74 5.01
CA SER A 374 30.43 31.60 4.50
C SER A 374 30.36 31.23 3.02
N HIS A 375 30.82 32.07 2.10
CA HIS A 375 30.89 31.75 0.66
C HIS A 375 31.94 30.66 0.36
N LEU A 376 31.77 29.47 0.92
CA LEU A 376 32.64 28.31 0.72
C LEU A 376 32.27 27.62 -0.59
N ASP A 377 33.30 27.25 -1.36
CA ASP A 377 33.14 26.51 -2.61
C ASP A 377 32.67 25.06 -2.34
N GLU A 378 31.94 24.44 -3.27
CA GLU A 378 31.38 23.07 -3.10
C GLU A 378 32.44 22.03 -2.71
N ASP A 379 33.67 22.19 -3.21
CA ASP A 379 34.78 21.27 -2.92
C ASP A 379 35.40 21.49 -1.53
N GLN A 380 35.31 22.70 -0.98
CA GLN A 380 35.71 22.96 0.41
C GLN A 380 34.67 22.42 1.39
N ILE A 381 33.39 22.58 1.06
CA ILE A 381 32.27 22.00 1.80
C ILE A 381 32.43 20.49 1.88
N LYS A 382 32.64 19.79 0.75
CA LYS A 382 32.84 18.33 0.75
C LYS A 382 33.99 17.83 1.63
N LYS A 383 35.06 18.61 1.77
CA LYS A 383 36.22 18.27 2.63
C LYS A 383 35.93 18.42 4.13
N LEU A 384 34.97 19.27 4.50
CA LEU A 384 34.60 19.52 5.89
C LEU A 384 33.59 18.51 6.43
N PHE A 385 32.94 17.74 5.56
CA PHE A 385 31.87 16.81 5.94
C PHE A 385 32.31 15.36 5.89
N ILE A 386 31.88 14.60 6.91
CA ILE A 386 31.95 13.14 6.90
C ILE A 386 30.85 12.65 5.96
N ASN A 387 31.24 12.00 4.87
CA ASN A 387 30.29 11.45 3.92
C ASN A 387 29.66 10.17 4.48
N LEU A 388 28.40 10.26 4.92
CA LEU A 388 27.60 9.12 5.41
C LEU A 388 26.69 8.52 4.33
N SER A 389 26.85 8.91 3.06
CA SER A 389 26.04 8.34 1.97
C SER A 389 26.35 6.84 1.79
N PRO A 390 25.33 6.02 1.54
CA PRO A 390 25.51 4.58 1.39
C PRO A 390 26.24 4.18 0.10
N TYR A 391 26.47 5.11 -0.82
CA TYR A 391 27.24 4.87 -2.04
C TYR A 391 27.96 6.15 -2.45
N PHE A 392 29.27 6.06 -2.67
CA PHE A 392 30.10 7.16 -3.13
C PHE A 392 30.61 6.91 -4.54
N LYS A 393 30.21 7.77 -5.48
CA LYS A 393 30.62 7.69 -6.88
C LYS A 393 31.89 8.50 -7.10
N GLU A 394 33.02 8.02 -6.62
CA GLU A 394 34.31 8.61 -6.99
C GLU A 394 34.80 8.00 -8.32
N GLN A 395 34.86 8.86 -9.35
CA GLN A 395 35.52 8.67 -10.65
C GLN A 395 34.98 7.57 -11.58
N ALA A 396 33.87 7.84 -12.27
CA ALA A 396 33.69 7.36 -13.65
C ALA A 396 32.75 8.28 -14.43
N CYS A 397 33.29 8.86 -15.50
CA CYS A 397 32.63 9.57 -16.59
C CYS A 397 32.32 11.07 -16.37
N LEU A 398 33.35 11.89 -16.63
CA LEU A 398 33.21 13.09 -17.46
C LEU A 398 32.36 12.75 -18.70
N GLY A 399 31.16 13.34 -18.83
CA GLY A 399 30.41 13.20 -20.08
C GLY A 399 28.92 13.54 -20.03
N ARG A 400 28.65 14.81 -20.37
CA ARG A 400 27.41 15.32 -20.99
C ARG A 400 26.19 15.57 -20.10
N SER A 401 26.12 16.83 -19.67
CA SER A 401 24.88 17.60 -19.55
C SER A 401 24.08 17.58 -20.86
N LYS A 402 22.78 17.27 -20.77
CA LYS A 402 21.74 17.90 -21.61
C LYS A 402 20.46 18.08 -20.80
N LEU A 403 20.13 19.36 -20.57
CA LEU A 403 18.83 19.88 -20.18
C LEU A 403 17.74 19.51 -21.19
N VAL A 404 16.55 19.10 -20.73
CA VAL A 404 15.25 19.42 -21.35
C VAL A 404 14.17 19.57 -20.27
N ASN A 405 13.46 20.71 -20.33
CA ASN A 405 12.35 21.15 -19.48
C ASN A 405 11.04 20.37 -19.71
N HIS A 406 10.26 20.13 -18.64
CA HIS A 406 8.95 20.78 -18.36
C HIS A 406 8.23 20.20 -17.13
N TYR A 407 8.82 19.21 -16.46
CA TYR A 407 8.52 18.85 -15.07
C TYR A 407 9.87 18.57 -14.43
N LEU A 408 10.18 19.20 -13.29
CA LEU A 408 11.33 18.76 -12.48
C LEU A 408 10.91 17.46 -11.79
N LYS A 409 10.99 16.36 -12.54
CA LYS A 409 10.91 15.01 -12.02
C LYS A 409 12.30 14.70 -11.48
N GLU A 410 12.52 15.02 -10.22
CA GLU A 410 13.75 14.59 -9.56
C GLU A 410 13.58 13.14 -9.12
N GLU A 411 14.45 12.29 -9.66
CA GLU A 411 14.49 10.86 -9.41
C GLU A 411 15.61 10.59 -8.40
N TYR A 412 15.23 10.24 -7.17
CA TYR A 412 16.15 9.85 -6.10
C TYR A 412 16.29 8.33 -6.04
#